data_AF-A0A248KI26-F1
#
_entry.id   AF-A0A248KI26-F1
#
_cell.length_a   1.000
_cell.length_b   1.000
_cell.length_c   1.000
_cell.angle_alpha   90.00
_cell.angle_beta   90.00
_cell.angle_gamma   90.00
#
_symmetry.space_group_name_H-M   'P 1'
#
loop_
_entity.id
_entity.type
_entity.pdbx_description
1 polymer ?
#
loop_
_entity_poly.entity_id
_entity_poly.type
_entity_poly.pdbx_seq_one_letter_code
_entity_poly.pdbx_strand_id
1 'polypeptide(L)'
;MSSTEYTIGVGSAVAEKSTIKTDRTGYISGDDMAVTVTLKDAYDNAVSGQASRLTEEIVDVQSAQIKPGSQWTEGPDGVYQRVYQATTSGIGFKATLTLNNEQSYSSSYMVNVGSIFAENSSIVTNTSSYALGRIFKLKSL
;
A
#
# COMPACT_ATOMS: atom_id res chain seq x y z
N MET A 1 -12.46 -17.09 49.36
CA MET A 1 -13.19 -17.01 48.08
C MET A 1 -12.49 -15.95 47.24
N SER A 2 -11.68 -16.34 46.25
CA SER A 2 -11.17 -15.39 45.25
C SER A 2 -12.03 -15.51 44.02
N SER A 3 -12.68 -14.40 43.67
CA SER A 3 -13.40 -14.24 42.41
C SER A 3 -12.39 -14.35 41.26
N THR A 4 -12.55 -15.34 40.40
CA THR A 4 -11.90 -15.32 39.08
C THR A 4 -12.50 -14.17 38.30
N GLU A 5 -11.69 -13.17 37.95
CA GLU A 5 -12.07 -12.17 36.96
C GLU A 5 -12.45 -12.88 35.67
N TYR A 6 -13.70 -12.71 35.23
CA TYR A 6 -14.17 -13.23 33.96
C TYR A 6 -13.81 -12.22 32.87
N THR A 7 -12.59 -12.34 32.33
CA THR A 7 -12.21 -11.57 31.16
C THR A 7 -12.93 -12.18 29.96
N ILE A 8 -13.99 -11.52 29.45
CA ILE A 8 -14.45 -11.78 28.08
C ILE A 8 -13.32 -11.25 27.19
N GLY A 9 -12.41 -12.14 26.80
CA GLY A 9 -11.36 -11.81 25.85
C GLY A 9 -12.00 -11.41 24.51
N VAL A 10 -11.52 -10.32 23.92
CA VAL A 10 -11.89 -9.92 22.56
C VAL A 10 -11.75 -11.12 21.61
N GLY A 11 -12.70 -11.30 20.70
CA GLY A 11 -12.66 -12.36 19.72
C GLY A 11 -11.54 -12.15 18.68
N SER A 12 -11.24 -13.17 17.89
CA SER A 12 -10.34 -13.02 16.74
C SER A 12 -10.92 -12.02 15.74
N ALA A 13 -10.06 -11.19 15.15
CA ALA A 13 -10.47 -10.26 14.10
C ALA A 13 -11.05 -11.00 12.88
N VAL A 14 -12.08 -10.41 12.26
CA VAL A 14 -12.75 -10.95 11.06
C VAL A 14 -12.73 -9.93 9.92
N ALA A 15 -12.64 -10.40 8.68
CA ALA A 15 -12.53 -9.53 7.50
C ALA A 15 -13.75 -8.62 7.34
N GLU A 16 -14.96 -9.17 7.50
CA GLU A 16 -16.23 -8.44 7.34
C GLU A 16 -16.33 -7.16 8.20
N LYS A 17 -15.73 -7.17 9.40
CA LYS A 17 -15.79 -6.05 10.35
C LYS A 17 -14.51 -5.20 10.35
N SER A 18 -13.44 -5.71 9.76
CA SER A 18 -12.14 -5.05 9.71
C SER A 18 -11.97 -4.27 8.41
N THR A 19 -11.13 -3.24 8.44
CA THR A 19 -10.92 -2.37 7.27
C THR A 19 -9.44 -2.13 7.01
N ILE A 20 -9.13 -1.82 5.75
CA ILE A 20 -7.82 -1.34 5.31
C ILE A 20 -8.01 -0.12 4.42
N LYS A 21 -7.20 0.92 4.63
CA LYS A 21 -7.26 2.18 3.89
C LYS A 21 -5.86 2.69 3.58
N THR A 22 -5.74 3.36 2.44
CA THR A 22 -4.60 4.20 2.09
C THR A 22 -4.95 5.66 2.38
N ASP A 23 -3.97 6.50 2.68
CA ASP A 23 -4.18 7.93 2.99
C ASP A 23 -4.63 8.75 1.76
N ARG A 24 -4.20 8.34 0.58
CA ARG A 24 -4.51 8.98 -0.71
C ARG A 24 -4.96 7.97 -1.76
N THR A 25 -5.51 8.50 -2.85
CA THR A 25 -5.90 7.75 -4.06
C THR A 25 -4.94 7.96 -5.23
N GLY A 26 -3.89 8.79 -5.06
CA GLY A 26 -2.89 9.07 -6.08
C GLY A 26 -1.52 9.35 -5.46
N TYR A 27 -0.51 8.68 -6.01
CA TYR A 27 0.89 8.74 -5.57
C TYR A 27 1.80 8.99 -6.76
N ILE A 28 3.01 9.44 -6.50
CA ILE A 28 4.13 9.37 -7.44
C ILE A 28 5.04 8.22 -7.00
N SER A 29 5.69 7.53 -7.95
CA SER A 29 6.72 6.54 -7.62
C SER A 29 7.77 7.14 -6.68
N GLY A 30 8.03 6.49 -5.54
CA GLY A 30 8.88 6.97 -4.46
C GLY A 30 8.15 7.67 -3.32
N ASP A 31 6.87 8.05 -3.49
CA ASP A 31 6.06 8.66 -2.42
C ASP A 31 5.85 7.71 -1.25
N ASP A 32 5.79 8.30 -0.05
CA ASP A 32 5.29 7.63 1.14
C ASP A 32 3.77 7.44 1.07
N MET A 33 3.31 6.26 1.45
CA MET A 33 1.90 5.86 1.54
C MET A 33 1.61 5.39 2.95
N ALA A 34 0.72 6.09 3.65
CA ALA A 34 0.28 5.66 4.97
C ALA A 34 -0.89 4.67 4.81
N VAL A 35 -0.70 3.46 5.34
CA VAL A 35 -1.70 2.41 5.33
C VAL A 35 -2.24 2.23 6.73
N THR A 36 -3.56 2.30 6.86
CA THR A 36 -4.29 2.14 8.11
C THR A 36 -5.13 0.87 8.06
N VAL A 37 -4.92 -0.02 9.02
CA VAL A 37 -5.76 -1.20 9.27
C VAL A 37 -6.55 -0.97 10.55
N THR A 38 -7.83 -1.30 10.55
CA THR A 38 -8.65 -1.34 11.77
C THR A 38 -9.15 -2.76 11.95
N LEU A 39 -8.76 -3.41 13.05
CA LEU A 39 -9.16 -4.78 13.36
C LEU A 39 -10.34 -4.81 14.31
N LYS A 40 -11.38 -5.54 13.92
CA LYS A 40 -12.55 -5.81 14.75
C LYS A 40 -12.92 -7.29 14.73
N ASP A 41 -13.44 -7.77 15.86
CA ASP A 41 -14.06 -9.08 15.94
C ASP A 41 -15.49 -9.08 15.36
N ALA A 42 -16.13 -10.25 15.36
CA ALA A 42 -17.49 -10.41 14.82
C ALA A 42 -18.57 -9.60 15.57
N TYR A 43 -18.26 -9.10 16.77
CA TYR A 43 -19.16 -8.33 17.63
C TYR A 43 -18.83 -6.84 17.64
N ASP A 44 -18.06 -6.38 16.65
CA ASP A 44 -17.64 -4.98 16.50
C ASP A 44 -16.66 -4.47 17.58
N ASN A 45 -16.10 -5.36 18.41
CA ASN A 45 -15.08 -4.99 19.39
C ASN A 45 -13.72 -4.79 18.73
N ALA A 46 -12.98 -3.77 19.18
CA ALA A 46 -11.63 -3.52 18.73
C ALA A 46 -10.66 -4.64 19.15
N VAL A 47 -9.82 -5.09 18.21
CA VAL A 47 -8.81 -6.13 18.48
C VAL A 47 -7.42 -5.50 18.56
N SER A 48 -6.89 -5.44 19.78
CA SER A 48 -5.59 -4.83 20.12
C SER A 48 -4.47 -5.90 20.24
N GLY A 49 -3.21 -5.48 20.27
CA GLY A 49 -2.02 -6.32 20.45
C GLY A 49 -1.65 -7.19 19.25
N GLN A 50 -2.13 -6.88 18.04
CA GLN A 50 -1.95 -7.72 16.84
C GLN A 50 -0.89 -7.19 15.85
N ALA A 51 -0.10 -6.19 16.22
CA ALA A 51 0.86 -5.55 15.30
C ALA A 51 1.83 -6.57 14.65
N SER A 52 2.29 -7.57 15.39
CA SER A 52 3.19 -8.62 14.89
C SER A 52 2.53 -9.61 13.93
N ARG A 53 1.20 -9.71 13.93
CA ARG A 53 0.44 -10.60 13.03
C ARG A 53 0.14 -9.97 11.68
N LEU A 54 0.26 -8.65 11.54
CA LEU A 54 0.06 -7.95 10.28
C LEU A 54 1.31 -8.11 9.37
N THR A 55 1.60 -9.35 9.00
CA THR A 55 2.70 -9.71 8.08
C THR A 55 2.36 -9.32 6.65
N GLU A 56 3.31 -9.52 5.72
CA GLU A 56 3.10 -9.29 4.28
C GLU A 56 2.12 -10.30 3.64
N GLU A 57 1.92 -11.46 4.26
CA GLU A 57 0.89 -12.43 3.85
C GLU A 57 -0.52 -11.95 4.24
N ILE A 58 -0.62 -11.20 5.34
CA ILE A 58 -1.88 -10.67 5.87
C ILE A 58 -2.21 -9.31 5.26
N VAL A 59 -1.20 -8.47 5.00
CA VAL A 59 -1.37 -7.14 4.39
C VAL A 59 -0.50 -7.01 3.14
N ASP A 60 -1.16 -7.10 1.99
CA ASP A 60 -0.57 -6.88 0.67
C ASP A 60 -0.94 -5.48 0.15
N VAL A 61 0.02 -4.74 -0.40
CA VAL A 61 -0.17 -3.39 -0.93
C VAL A 61 0.43 -3.32 -2.34
N GLN A 62 -0.42 -3.48 -3.35
CA GLN A 62 0.01 -3.61 -4.74
C GLN A 62 0.82 -2.40 -5.22
N SER A 63 1.93 -2.62 -5.93
CA SER A 63 2.79 -1.51 -6.41
C SER A 63 3.30 -0.59 -5.28
N ALA A 64 3.50 -1.16 -4.09
CA ALA A 64 4.21 -0.53 -2.99
C ALA A 64 5.08 -1.57 -2.26
N GLN A 65 6.07 -1.10 -1.52
CA GLN A 65 6.90 -1.92 -0.63
C GLN A 65 6.94 -1.30 0.76
N ILE A 66 7.23 -2.09 1.80
CA ILE A 66 7.38 -1.54 3.15
C ILE A 66 8.53 -0.53 3.13
N LYS A 67 8.29 0.68 3.66
CA LYS A 67 9.34 1.69 3.75
C LYS A 67 10.43 1.18 4.71
N PRO A 68 11.72 1.26 4.35
CA PRO A 68 12.80 0.82 5.23
C PRO A 68 12.69 1.43 6.63
N GLY A 69 12.79 0.57 7.66
CA GLY A 69 12.63 0.97 9.06
C GLY A 69 11.20 1.20 9.53
N SER A 70 10.19 1.07 8.65
CA SER A 70 8.79 1.15 9.05
C SER A 70 8.33 -0.15 9.70
N GLN A 71 7.48 -0.01 10.72
CA GLN A 71 6.86 -1.10 11.47
C GLN A 71 5.39 -0.73 11.69
N TRP A 72 4.55 -1.71 12.02
CA TRP A 72 3.18 -1.41 12.46
C TRP A 72 3.22 -0.69 13.80
N THR A 73 2.59 0.48 13.85
CA THR A 73 2.33 1.21 15.08
C THR A 73 0.89 1.00 15.47
N GLU A 74 0.68 0.50 16.69
CA GLU A 74 -0.64 0.32 17.26
C GLU A 74 -1.15 1.64 17.85
N GLY A 75 -2.39 1.97 17.53
CA GLY A 75 -3.14 3.09 18.07
C GLY A 75 -4.38 2.59 18.85
N PRO A 76 -5.23 3.51 19.31
CA PRO A 76 -6.46 3.16 20.00
C PRO A 76 -7.43 2.41 19.08
N ASP A 77 -8.42 1.75 19.69
CA ASP A 77 -9.58 1.16 18.98
C ASP A 77 -9.20 0.16 17.87
N GLY A 78 -8.12 -0.61 18.08
CA GLY A 78 -7.68 -1.64 17.14
C GLY A 78 -7.14 -1.07 15.83
N VAL A 79 -6.69 0.19 15.84
CA VAL A 79 -6.08 0.86 14.69
C VAL A 79 -4.59 0.53 14.64
N TYR A 80 -4.10 0.19 13.46
CA TYR A 80 -2.69 -0.07 13.17
C TYR A 80 -2.28 0.74 11.94
N GLN A 81 -1.12 1.38 12.00
CA GLN A 81 -0.60 2.19 10.90
C GLN A 81 0.82 1.76 10.52
N ARG A 82 1.11 1.73 9.22
CA ARG A 82 2.45 1.49 8.67
C ARG A 82 2.66 2.34 7.41
N VAL A 83 3.92 2.68 7.14
CA VAL A 83 4.29 3.42 5.93
C VAL A 83 4.86 2.47 4.88
N TYR A 84 4.33 2.58 3.68
CA TYR A 84 4.82 1.96 2.47
C TYR A 84 5.41 3.03 1.55
N GLN A 85 6.21 2.60 0.58
CA GLN A 85 6.69 3.45 -0.51
C GLN A 85 6.10 2.96 -1.83
N ALA A 86 5.46 3.85 -2.58
CA ALA A 86 4.93 3.55 -3.91
C ALA A 86 6.06 3.24 -4.88
N THR A 87 5.89 2.22 -5.73
CA THR A 87 6.96 1.72 -6.62
C THR A 87 6.60 1.86 -8.10
N THR A 88 5.76 0.98 -8.62
CA THR A 88 5.49 0.87 -10.06
C THR A 88 4.27 1.70 -10.46
N SER A 89 4.38 2.46 -11.55
CA SER A 89 3.28 3.27 -12.06
C SER A 89 2.13 2.41 -12.62
N GLY A 90 0.89 2.85 -12.40
CA GLY A 90 -0.32 2.19 -12.89
C GLY A 90 -1.56 2.70 -12.17
N ILE A 91 -2.71 2.12 -12.50
CA ILE A 91 -4.02 2.47 -11.96
C ILE A 91 -4.74 1.22 -11.46
N GLY A 92 -5.72 1.38 -10.58
CA GLY A 92 -6.56 0.26 -10.14
C GLY A 92 -5.97 -0.56 -8.98
N PHE A 93 -4.86 -0.11 -8.40
CA PHE A 93 -4.19 -0.81 -7.31
C PHE A 93 -5.03 -0.73 -6.03
N LYS A 94 -4.89 -1.75 -5.18
CA LYS A 94 -5.56 -1.85 -3.88
C LYS A 94 -4.61 -2.40 -2.84
N ALA A 95 -4.84 -2.00 -1.59
CA ALA A 95 -4.34 -2.71 -0.43
C ALA A 95 -5.36 -3.78 -0.01
N THR A 96 -4.86 -4.94 0.39
CA THR A 96 -5.64 -6.11 0.77
C THR A 96 -5.29 -6.52 2.19
N LEU A 97 -6.31 -6.77 3.00
CA LEU A 97 -6.22 -7.35 4.33
C LEU A 97 -6.84 -8.74 4.31
N THR A 98 -6.07 -9.78 4.61
CA THR A 98 -6.54 -11.17 4.64
C THR A 98 -6.69 -11.65 6.08
N LEU A 99 -7.90 -11.98 6.51
CA LEU A 99 -8.20 -12.51 7.84
C LEU A 99 -9.04 -13.77 7.71
N ASN A 100 -8.60 -14.89 8.30
CA ASN A 100 -9.30 -16.18 8.24
C ASN A 100 -9.68 -16.61 6.81
N ASN A 101 -8.79 -16.38 5.84
CA ASN A 101 -8.97 -16.63 4.40
C ASN A 101 -10.03 -15.77 3.70
N GLU A 102 -10.56 -14.74 4.38
CA GLU A 102 -11.42 -13.73 3.78
C GLU A 102 -10.64 -12.42 3.58
N GLN A 103 -11.06 -11.61 2.61
CA GLN A 103 -10.33 -10.42 2.20
C GLN A 103 -11.18 -9.15 2.31
N SER A 104 -10.56 -8.11 2.86
CA SER A 104 -11.05 -6.73 2.82
C SER A 104 -10.11 -5.86 2.00
N TYR A 105 -10.67 -4.88 1.29
CA TYR A 105 -9.93 -4.08 0.32
C TYR A 105 -10.01 -2.59 0.64
N SER A 106 -8.94 -1.86 0.34
CA SER A 106 -8.98 -0.40 0.31
C SER A 106 -9.76 0.11 -0.90
N SER A 107 -10.02 1.42 -0.91
CA SER A 107 -10.32 2.13 -2.15
C SER A 107 -9.20 1.96 -3.17
N SER A 108 -9.56 2.00 -4.45
CA SER A 108 -8.59 1.97 -5.55
C SER A 108 -7.70 3.22 -5.53
N TYR A 109 -6.42 3.04 -5.87
CA TYR A 109 -5.48 4.13 -6.07
C TYR A 109 -4.64 3.96 -7.35
N MET A 110 -3.91 5.02 -7.69
CA MET A 110 -2.95 5.04 -8.78
C MET A 110 -1.57 5.48 -8.33
N VAL A 111 -0.55 5.03 -9.05
CA VAL A 111 0.83 5.49 -8.93
C VAL A 111 1.23 6.09 -10.26
N ASN A 112 1.62 7.36 -10.28
CA ASN A 112 2.15 8.04 -11.45
C ASN A 112 3.66 7.81 -11.56
N VAL A 113 4.18 7.89 -12.78
CA VAL A 113 5.62 7.98 -12.99
C VAL A 113 6.17 9.20 -12.26
N GLY A 114 7.35 9.06 -11.67
CA GLY A 114 8.13 10.18 -11.15
C GLY A 114 8.35 11.25 -12.23
N SER A 115 8.79 12.44 -11.81
CA SER A 115 9.28 13.44 -12.75
C SER A 115 10.29 12.79 -13.70
N ILE A 116 10.02 12.87 -15.00
CA ILE A 116 10.99 12.52 -16.05
C ILE A 116 12.19 13.46 -15.90
N PHE A 117 13.25 12.97 -15.27
CA PHE A 117 14.52 13.68 -15.24
C PHE A 117 15.10 13.62 -16.65
N ALA A 118 15.13 14.77 -17.32
CA ALA A 118 15.68 14.90 -18.67
C ALA A 118 17.14 14.40 -18.75
N GLU A 119 17.89 14.51 -17.66
CA GLU A 119 19.29 14.03 -17.59
C GLU A 119 19.42 12.50 -17.64
N ASN A 120 18.37 11.77 -17.23
CA ASN A 120 18.31 10.31 -17.34
C ASN A 120 17.51 9.84 -18.58
N SER A 121 16.96 10.79 -19.34
CA SER A 121 16.16 10.53 -20.54
C SER A 121 17.00 10.83 -21.77
N SER A 122 17.56 9.81 -22.41
CA SER A 122 18.36 10.01 -23.63
C SER A 122 17.46 10.10 -24.86
N ILE A 123 17.50 11.22 -25.58
CA ILE A 123 17.12 11.25 -26.99
C ILE A 123 18.36 10.89 -27.81
N VAL A 124 18.35 9.71 -28.44
CA VAL A 124 19.42 9.28 -29.34
C VAL A 124 19.00 9.55 -30.78
N THR A 125 19.79 10.33 -31.52
CA THR A 125 19.63 10.49 -32.97
C THR A 125 20.44 9.43 -33.69
N ASN A 126 19.87 8.78 -34.73
CA ASN A 126 20.53 7.69 -35.48
C ASN A 126 21.70 8.15 -36.39
N THR A 127 22.05 9.43 -36.42
CA THR A 127 23.21 9.95 -37.15
C THR A 127 23.49 11.39 -36.75
N SER A 128 24.77 11.79 -36.78
CA SER A 128 25.22 13.15 -36.45
C SER A 128 25.12 14.14 -37.63
N SER A 129 24.66 13.69 -38.81
CA SER A 129 24.49 14.56 -39.98
C SER A 129 23.32 14.11 -40.86
N TYR A 130 22.39 15.02 -41.14
CA TYR A 130 21.36 14.87 -42.15
C TYR A 130 21.58 15.91 -43.25
N ALA A 131 21.62 15.47 -44.52
CA ALA A 131 21.61 16.38 -45.66
C ALA A 131 20.25 17.11 -45.73
N LEU A 132 20.26 18.39 -46.12
CA LEU A 132 19.06 19.21 -46.32
C LEU A 132 18.02 18.48 -47.19
N GLY A 133 16.77 18.37 -46.69
CA GLY A 133 15.62 17.90 -47.48
C GLY A 133 15.07 16.50 -47.19
N ARG A 134 15.45 15.81 -46.09
CA ARG A 134 14.82 14.54 -45.69
C ARG A 134 13.95 14.65 -44.43
N ILE A 135 12.79 13.99 -44.46
CA ILE A 135 11.82 13.95 -43.35
C ILE A 135 12.30 12.95 -42.28
N PHE A 136 12.33 13.40 -41.03
CA PHE A 136 12.63 12.59 -39.85
C PHE A 136 11.59 11.45 -39.68
N LYS A 137 12.04 10.21 -39.51
CA LYS A 137 11.22 9.15 -38.92
C LYS A 137 11.70 8.93 -37.49
N LEU A 138 10.96 9.47 -36.53
CA LEU A 138 11.11 9.13 -35.12
C LEU A 138 10.58 7.71 -34.92
N LYS A 139 11.38 6.84 -34.31
CA LYS A 139 10.88 5.62 -33.66
C LYS A 139 10.99 5.86 -32.15
N SER A 140 9.88 5.74 -31.43
CA SER A 140 9.96 5.52 -29.99
C SER A 140 10.40 4.07 -29.77
N LEU A 141 11.26 3.86 -28.77
CA LEU A 141 11.51 2.53 -28.19
C LEU A 141 10.29 2.13 -27.35
#